data_AF-A0A3S9N0V2-F1
#
_entry.id   AF-A0A3S9N0V2-F1
#
_cell.length_a   1.000
_cell.length_b   1.000
_cell.length_c   1.000
_cell.angle_alpha   90.00
_cell.angle_beta   90.00
_cell.angle_gamma   90.00
#
_symmetry.space_group_name_H-M   'P 1'
#
loop_
_entity.id
_entity.type
_entity.pdbx_description
1 polymer ?
#
loop_
_entity_poly.entity_id
_entity_poly.type
_entity_poly.pdbx_seq_one_letter_code
_entity_poly.pdbx_strand_id
1 'polypeptide(L)'
;MLYNVSYNRPKIDRAISDEVGGVLSLRERWKLKGSGSPQLHINSCSIHIHNLLVLDNNADKCNIEIREKGIIIRFRSLLETYALPIPFYKLTIYKGRAEEYSIYRDDYFVKVRANHKSIHKFMGKISQLKSDQGFTYVDDL
;
A
#
# COMPACT_ATOMS: atom_id res chain seq x y z
N MET A 1 -6.87 -8.81 -3.95
CA MET A 1 -7.79 -8.37 -5.02
C MET A 1 -7.74 -6.87 -5.11
N LEU A 2 -7.98 -6.32 -6.30
CA LEU A 2 -8.12 -4.88 -6.53
C LEU A 2 -9.60 -4.48 -6.43
N TYR A 3 -9.91 -3.45 -5.64
CA TYR A 3 -11.28 -3.02 -5.37
C TYR A 3 -11.52 -1.60 -5.88
N ASN A 4 -12.65 -1.34 -6.51
CA ASN A 4 -13.17 0.02 -6.71
C ASN A 4 -13.90 0.45 -5.42
N VAL A 5 -13.39 1.49 -4.77
CA VAL A 5 -13.86 2.01 -3.48
C VAL A 5 -14.45 3.42 -3.60
N SER A 6 -14.85 3.82 -4.80
CA SER A 6 -15.45 5.14 -5.07
C SER A 6 -16.78 5.33 -4.37
N TYR A 7 -17.51 4.22 -4.16
CA TYR A 7 -18.80 4.19 -3.50
C TYR A 7 -18.70 3.41 -2.20
N ASN A 8 -19.39 3.90 -1.17
CA ASN A 8 -19.51 3.19 0.09
C ASN A 8 -20.25 1.87 -0.13
N ARG A 9 -19.52 0.76 0.03
CA ARG A 9 -20.03 -0.60 -0.14
C ARG A 9 -19.58 -1.43 1.06
N PRO A 10 -20.46 -1.62 2.07
CA PRO A 10 -20.08 -2.29 3.33
C PRO A 10 -19.45 -3.68 3.16
N LYS A 11 -19.82 -4.41 2.08
CA LYS A 11 -19.20 -5.71 1.75
C LYS A 11 -17.73 -5.57 1.34
N ILE A 12 -17.39 -4.55 0.55
CA ILE A 12 -16.01 -4.27 0.14
C ILE A 12 -15.21 -3.80 1.36
N ASP A 13 -15.77 -2.89 2.16
CA ASP A 13 -15.08 -2.38 3.35
C ASP A 13 -14.77 -3.49 4.36
N ARG A 14 -15.71 -4.42 4.55
CA ARG A 14 -15.50 -5.62 5.37
C ARG A 14 -14.40 -6.51 4.79
N ALA A 15 -14.46 -6.81 3.49
CA ALA A 15 -13.43 -7.63 2.84
C ALA A 15 -12.02 -7.01 2.96
N ILE A 16 -11.90 -5.69 2.79
CA ILE A 16 -10.64 -4.97 3.00
C ILE A 16 -10.21 -5.05 4.47
N SER A 17 -11.13 -4.79 5.41
CA SER A 17 -10.82 -4.81 6.84
C SER A 17 -10.43 -6.19 7.36
N ASP A 18 -11.05 -7.25 6.84
CA ASP A 18 -10.71 -8.64 7.19
C ASP A 18 -9.31 -9.00 6.69
N GLU A 19 -8.92 -8.46 5.53
CA GLU A 19 -7.62 -8.73 4.90
C GLU A 19 -6.47 -7.96 5.56
N VAL A 20 -6.61 -6.64 5.76
CA VAL A 20 -5.51 -5.78 6.24
C VAL A 20 -5.75 -5.18 7.63
N GLY A 21 -6.81 -5.57 8.31
CA GLY A 21 -7.18 -5.08 9.64
C GLY A 21 -7.85 -3.71 9.62
N GLY A 22 -8.22 -3.24 10.81
CA GLY A 22 -8.91 -1.97 11.02
C GLY A 22 -8.07 -0.75 10.64
N VAL A 23 -8.72 0.41 10.56
CA VAL A 23 -7.99 1.69 10.48
C VAL A 23 -7.37 1.93 11.85
N LEU A 24 -6.10 2.30 11.89
CA LEU A 24 -5.41 2.62 13.14
C LEU A 24 -6.18 3.68 13.96
N SER A 25 -6.25 3.47 15.26
CA SER A 25 -6.77 4.45 16.23
C SER A 25 -5.92 5.73 16.22
N LEU A 26 -6.48 6.84 16.74
CA LEU A 26 -5.74 8.10 16.85
C LEU A 26 -4.43 7.94 17.63
N ARG A 27 -4.45 7.16 18.72
CA ARG A 27 -3.27 6.89 19.55
C ARG A 27 -2.17 6.16 18.78
N GLU A 28 -2.53 5.17 17.96
CA GLU A 28 -1.58 4.43 17.13
C GLU A 28 -1.01 5.32 16.02
N ARG A 29 -1.85 6.12 15.35
CA ARG A 29 -1.38 7.07 14.33
C ARG A 29 -0.39 8.08 14.90
N TRP A 30 -0.63 8.56 16.13
CA TRP A 30 0.29 9.48 16.81
C TRP A 30 1.63 8.83 17.13
N LYS A 31 1.62 7.60 17.69
CA LYS A 31 2.84 6.82 17.92
C LYS A 31 3.64 6.61 16.63
N LEU A 32 2.95 6.35 15.52
CA LEU A 32 3.57 6.17 14.20
C LEU A 32 3.91 7.49 13.50
N LYS A 33 3.57 8.66 14.05
CA LYS A 33 3.73 9.98 13.40
C LYS A 33 3.06 10.00 12.01
N GLY A 34 1.82 9.54 11.95
CA GLY A 34 1.01 9.43 10.73
C GLY A 34 0.99 8.02 10.12
N SER A 35 -0.14 7.68 9.50
CA SER A 35 -0.41 6.38 8.86
C SER A 35 -0.40 6.43 7.33
N GLY A 36 -0.41 7.61 6.72
CA GLY A 36 -0.44 7.78 5.26
C GLY A 36 0.92 8.20 4.68
N SER A 37 1.19 7.76 3.46
CA SER A 37 2.31 8.25 2.65
C SER A 37 2.01 9.67 2.14
N PRO A 38 3.05 10.47 1.80
CA PRO A 38 2.85 11.54 0.84
C PRO A 38 2.33 10.98 -0.49
N GLN A 39 1.88 11.83 -1.41
CA GLN A 39 1.55 11.41 -2.77
C GLN A 39 2.82 10.85 -3.45
N LEU A 40 2.70 9.67 -4.06
CA LEU A 40 3.80 8.96 -4.71
C LEU A 40 3.53 8.90 -6.21
N HIS A 41 4.54 9.17 -7.04
CA HIS A 41 4.46 8.92 -8.48
C HIS A 41 4.74 7.45 -8.78
N ILE A 42 3.90 6.84 -9.60
CA ILE A 42 4.06 5.47 -10.08
C ILE A 42 4.98 5.51 -11.30
N ASN A 43 6.11 4.80 -11.24
CA ASN A 43 7.02 4.64 -12.37
C ASN A 43 6.61 3.47 -13.27
N SER A 44 6.09 2.38 -12.67
CA SER A 44 5.56 1.21 -13.38
C SER A 44 4.67 0.38 -12.46
N CYS A 45 3.80 -0.46 -13.03
CA CYS A 45 2.90 -1.32 -12.27
C CYS A 45 2.49 -2.57 -13.08
N SER A 46 1.84 -3.52 -12.41
CA SER A 46 1.24 -4.70 -13.04
C SER A 46 0.16 -4.33 -14.06
N ILE A 47 -0.03 -5.16 -15.09
CA ILE A 47 -0.93 -4.88 -16.21
C ILE A 47 -2.37 -4.53 -15.78
N HIS A 48 -2.89 -5.18 -14.74
CA HIS A 48 -4.21 -4.90 -14.19
C HIS A 48 -4.37 -3.46 -13.67
N ILE A 49 -3.31 -2.89 -13.10
CA ILE A 49 -3.30 -1.50 -12.62
C ILE A 49 -3.03 -0.56 -13.79
N HIS A 50 -2.10 -0.92 -14.68
CA HIS A 50 -1.76 -0.12 -15.84
C HIS A 50 -2.99 0.13 -16.74
N ASN A 51 -3.77 -0.92 -17.01
CA ASN A 51 -4.99 -0.83 -17.82
C ASN A 51 -6.04 0.14 -17.25
N LEU A 52 -5.99 0.44 -15.95
CA LEU A 52 -6.85 1.45 -15.33
C LEU A 52 -6.20 2.83 -15.41
N LEU A 53 -4.91 2.94 -15.13
CA LEU A 53 -4.20 4.22 -15.15
C LEU A 53 -4.20 4.87 -16.54
N VAL A 54 -4.02 4.09 -17.60
CA VAL A 54 -4.02 4.62 -18.99
C VAL A 54 -5.38 5.16 -19.47
N LEU A 55 -6.46 4.88 -18.74
CA LEU A 55 -7.77 5.48 -19.02
C LEU A 55 -7.85 6.93 -18.52
N ASP A 56 -6.96 7.33 -17.62
CA ASP A 56 -6.89 8.66 -17.05
C ASP A 56 -5.79 9.49 -17.74
N ASN A 57 -6.06 10.77 -17.99
CA ASN A 57 -5.08 11.70 -18.57
C ASN A 57 -4.22 12.39 -17.50
N ASN A 58 -4.40 12.03 -16.22
CA ASN A 58 -3.67 12.59 -15.10
C ASN A 58 -2.32 11.88 -14.87
N ALA A 59 -1.47 12.50 -14.04
CA ALA A 59 -0.23 11.86 -13.62
C ALA A 59 -0.51 10.62 -12.76
N ASP A 60 0.13 9.49 -13.11
CA ASP A 60 0.03 8.23 -12.39
C ASP A 60 0.56 8.37 -10.96
N LYS A 61 -0.38 8.40 -10.01
CA LYS A 61 -0.11 8.68 -8.61
C LYS A 61 -0.85 7.71 -7.71
N CYS A 62 -0.20 7.35 -6.61
CA CYS A 62 -0.81 6.57 -5.55
C CYS A 62 -0.51 7.13 -4.15
N ASN A 63 -1.28 6.67 -3.18
CA ASN A 63 -1.06 6.85 -1.76
C ASN A 63 -1.05 5.49 -1.07
N ILE A 64 -0.27 5.35 -0.02
CA ILE A 64 -0.22 4.14 0.80
C ILE A 64 -0.72 4.48 2.19
N GLU A 65 -1.68 3.72 2.68
CA GLU A 65 -2.17 3.77 4.06
C GLU A 65 -1.69 2.55 4.82
N ILE A 66 -1.19 2.76 6.04
CA ILE A 66 -0.88 1.70 7.00
C ILE A 66 -2.16 1.33 7.76
N ARG A 67 -2.39 0.02 7.86
CA ARG A 67 -3.49 -0.61 8.61
C ARG A 67 -2.90 -1.53 9.69
N GLU A 68 -3.77 -2.05 10.55
CA GLU A 68 -3.35 -2.93 11.66
C GLU A 68 -2.59 -4.17 11.19
N LYS A 69 -2.98 -4.79 10.08
CA LYS A 69 -2.41 -6.07 9.57
C LYS A 69 -1.82 -5.95 8.16
N GLY A 70 -1.65 -4.74 7.64
CA GLY A 70 -1.11 -4.54 6.30
C GLY A 70 -1.06 -3.09 5.86
N ILE A 71 -1.09 -2.91 4.54
CA ILE A 71 -1.20 -1.61 3.90
C ILE A 71 -2.32 -1.60 2.87
N ILE A 72 -2.75 -0.41 2.43
CA ILE A 72 -3.62 -0.24 1.27
C ILE A 72 -2.92 0.74 0.32
N ILE A 73 -2.67 0.31 -0.91
CA ILE A 73 -2.27 1.22 -1.99
C ILE A 73 -3.54 1.72 -2.67
N ARG A 74 -3.74 3.03 -2.71
CA ARG A 74 -4.84 3.67 -3.43
C ARG A 74 -4.33 4.50 -4.59
N PHE A 75 -5.02 4.43 -5.71
CA PHE A 75 -4.78 5.28 -6.87
C PHE A 75 -6.12 5.67 -7.50
N ARG A 76 -6.10 6.70 -8.34
CA ARG A 76 -7.28 7.17 -9.06
C ARG A 76 -7.17 6.76 -10.53
N SER A 77 -8.29 6.43 -11.13
CA SER A 77 -8.46 6.36 -12.59
C SER A 77 -9.77 7.05 -12.92
N LEU A 78 -9.73 8.05 -13.81
CA LEU A 78 -10.86 8.92 -14.12
C LEU A 78 -11.42 9.56 -12.83
N LEU A 79 -12.68 9.29 -12.50
CA LEU A 79 -13.34 9.76 -11.28
C LEU A 79 -13.40 8.70 -10.19
N GLU A 80 -12.81 7.53 -10.42
CA GLU A 80 -12.90 6.39 -9.52
C GLU A 80 -11.62 6.18 -8.70
N THR A 81 -11.79 5.77 -7.45
CA THR A 81 -10.68 5.40 -6.56
C THR A 81 -10.60 3.89 -6.45
N TYR A 82 -9.42 3.37 -6.72
CA TYR A 82 -9.10 1.95 -6.58
C TYR A 82 -8.22 1.72 -5.36
N ALA A 83 -8.42 0.59 -4.70
CA ALA A 83 -7.67 0.16 -3.52
C ALA A 83 -7.12 -1.25 -3.75
N LEU A 84 -5.82 -1.40 -3.54
CA LEU A 84 -5.11 -2.67 -3.45
C LEU A 84 -4.70 -2.86 -1.98
N PRO A 85 -5.49 -3.57 -1.16
CA PRO A 85 -5.07 -4.00 0.16
C PRO A 85 -3.90 -4.97 0.02
N ILE A 86 -2.93 -4.95 0.92
CA ILE A 86 -1.83 -5.91 0.95
C ILE A 86 -1.55 -6.26 2.41
N PRO A 87 -1.91 -7.48 2.87
CA PRO A 87 -1.58 -7.89 4.22
C PRO A 87 -0.07 -8.08 4.38
N PHE A 88 0.46 -7.84 5.58
CA PHE A 88 1.91 -7.87 5.81
C PHE A 88 2.57 -9.22 5.47
N TYR A 89 1.84 -10.32 5.61
CA TYR A 89 2.32 -11.67 5.26
C TYR A 89 2.45 -11.91 3.74
N LYS A 90 1.76 -11.12 2.90
CA LYS A 90 1.92 -11.14 1.43
C LYS A 90 2.73 -9.96 0.89
N LEU A 91 3.05 -8.99 1.74
CA LEU A 91 3.72 -7.76 1.33
C LEU A 91 5.21 -8.00 1.10
N THR A 92 5.69 -7.72 -0.11
CA THR A 92 7.12 -7.70 -0.40
C THR A 92 7.53 -6.31 -0.86
N ILE A 93 8.59 -5.75 -0.26
CA ILE A 93 9.12 -4.42 -0.60
C ILE A 93 10.59 -4.56 -0.97
N TYR A 94 10.94 -4.11 -2.18
CA TYR A 94 12.31 -4.02 -2.64
C TYR A 94 12.69 -2.57 -2.91
N LYS A 95 13.88 -2.16 -2.47
CA LYS A 95 14.50 -0.91 -2.88
C LYS A 95 15.33 -1.17 -4.13
N GLY A 96 14.70 -1.11 -5.31
CA GLY A 96 15.33 -1.50 -6.58
C GLY A 96 16.44 -0.55 -7.02
N ARG A 97 16.25 0.76 -6.84
CA ARG A 97 17.24 1.82 -7.10
C ARG A 97 17.27 2.78 -5.92
N ALA A 98 18.25 3.68 -5.88
CA ALA A 98 18.37 4.66 -4.80
C ALA A 98 17.06 5.43 -4.56
N GLU A 99 16.35 5.78 -5.64
CA GLU A 99 15.12 6.59 -5.64
C GLU A 99 13.88 5.82 -6.13
N GLU A 100 13.84 4.49 -5.95
CA GLU A 100 12.68 3.69 -6.34
C GLU A 100 12.40 2.57 -5.32
N TYR A 101 11.13 2.42 -4.94
CA TYR A 101 10.65 1.25 -4.22
C TYR A 101 9.69 0.46 -5.10
N SER A 102 9.84 -0.85 -5.11
CA SER A 102 8.91 -1.79 -5.70
C SER A 102 8.12 -2.49 -4.61
N ILE A 103 6.80 -2.46 -4.69
CA ILE A 103 5.87 -3.06 -3.73
C ILE A 103 5.09 -4.14 -4.44
N TYR A 104 5.08 -5.35 -3.90
CA TYR A 104 4.48 -6.53 -4.51
C TYR A 104 3.43 -7.18 -3.61
N ARG A 105 2.46 -7.81 -4.26
CA ARG A 105 1.47 -8.73 -3.69
C ARG A 105 1.03 -9.71 -4.76
N ASP A 106 1.24 -11.01 -4.56
CA ASP A 106 0.81 -12.04 -5.52
C ASP A 106 1.29 -11.67 -6.95
N ASP A 107 0.36 -11.47 -7.90
CA ASP A 107 0.57 -11.02 -9.29
C ASP A 107 0.60 -9.50 -9.50
N TYR A 108 0.34 -8.72 -8.45
CA TYR A 108 0.35 -7.26 -8.47
C TYR A 108 1.71 -6.68 -8.08
N PHE A 109 2.09 -5.59 -8.74
CA PHE A 109 3.19 -4.75 -8.30
C PHE A 109 2.96 -3.27 -8.61
N VAL A 110 3.56 -2.40 -7.79
CA VAL A 110 3.63 -0.96 -8.01
C VAL A 110 5.05 -0.50 -7.68
N LYS A 111 5.73 0.13 -8.65
CA LYS A 111 7.01 0.79 -8.43
C LYS A 111 6.80 2.29 -8.30
N VAL A 112 7.27 2.87 -7.21
CA VAL A 112 7.08 4.26 -6.88
C VAL A 112 8.39 5.01 -6.78
N ARG A 113 8.38 6.26 -7.27
CA ARG A 113 9.51 7.18 -7.13
C ARG A 113 9.68 7.61 -5.67
N ALA A 114 10.93 7.61 -5.21
CA ALA A 114 11.34 8.03 -3.87
C ALA A 114 12.44 9.09 -3.94
N ASN A 115 12.07 10.28 -4.39
CA ASN A 115 12.94 11.45 -4.53
C ASN A 115 12.99 12.33 -3.26
N HIS A 116 12.28 11.94 -2.19
CA HIS A 116 12.21 12.71 -0.95
C HIS A 116 12.48 11.83 0.28
N LYS A 117 13.20 12.39 1.27
CA LYS A 117 13.53 11.72 2.54
C LYS A 117 12.29 11.25 3.31
N SER A 118 11.17 11.94 3.20
CA SER A 118 9.89 11.55 3.81
C SER A 118 9.37 10.21 3.27
N ILE A 119 9.57 9.95 1.97
CA ILE A 119 9.17 8.69 1.32
C ILE A 119 10.03 7.54 1.87
N HIS A 120 11.35 7.71 1.94
CA HIS A 120 12.24 6.70 2.53
C HIS A 120 11.89 6.39 3.98
N LYS A 121 11.63 7.43 4.80
CA LYS A 121 11.19 7.25 6.19
C LYS A 121 9.88 6.48 6.28
N PHE A 122 8.92 6.78 5.41
CA PHE A 122 7.64 6.10 5.37
C PHE A 122 7.77 4.63 4.94
N MET A 123 8.56 4.33 3.91
CA MET A 123 8.82 2.94 3.49
C MET A 123 9.56 2.15 4.58
N GLY A 124 10.55 2.76 5.24
CA GLY A 124 11.23 2.13 6.38
C GLY A 124 10.28 1.80 7.53
N LYS A 125 9.29 2.67 7.79
CA LYS A 125 8.23 2.41 8.78
C LYS A 125 7.39 1.18 8.41
N ILE A 126 7.01 1.03 7.13
CA ILE A 126 6.26 -0.15 6.68
C ILE A 126 7.11 -1.42 6.83
N SER A 127 8.38 -1.36 6.44
CA SER A 127 9.31 -2.49 6.61
C SER A 127 9.45 -2.90 8.08
N GLN A 128 9.58 -1.94 9.00
CA GLN A 128 9.65 -2.23 10.43
C GLN A 128 8.37 -2.90 10.93
N LEU A 129 7.19 -2.33 10.62
CA LEU A 129 5.91 -2.91 11.03
C LEU A 129 5.71 -4.33 10.49
N LYS A 130 6.15 -4.59 9.25
CA LYS A 130 6.11 -5.94 8.67
C LYS A 130 6.99 -6.91 9.46
N SER A 131 8.19 -6.49 9.88
CA SER A 131 9.11 -7.31 10.67
C SER A 131 8.62 -7.54 12.10
N ASP A 132 8.02 -6.53 12.73
CA ASP A 132 7.48 -6.62 14.10
C ASP A 132 6.26 -7.58 14.18
N GLN A 133 5.53 -7.72 13.08
CA GLN A 133 4.47 -8.73 12.93
C GLN A 133 5.00 -10.11 12.56
N GLY A 134 6.32 -10.29 12.53
CA GLY A 134 6.99 -11.53 12.16
C GLY A 134 6.42 -12.72 12.93
N PHE A 135 5.92 -13.69 12.15
CA PHE A 135 5.59 -15.03 12.62
C PHE A 135 6.85 -15.68 13.21
N THR A 136 6.67 -16.45 14.27
CA THR A 136 7.64 -17.46 14.73
C THR A 136 7.82 -18.45 13.59
N TYR A 137 9.05 -18.62 13.08
CA TYR A 137 9.31 -19.66 12.11
C TYR A 137 9.10 -21.01 12.80
N VAL A 138 8.68 -22.05 12.07
CA VAL A 138 8.53 -23.40 12.65
C VAL A 138 9.88 -23.90 13.20
N ASP A 139 10.99 -23.38 12.69
CA ASP A 139 12.35 -23.63 13.17
C ASP A 139 12.73 -22.88 14.47
N ASP A 140 11.86 -22.01 14.98
CA ASP A 140 12.05 -21.28 16.25
C ASP A 140 11.37 -21.98 17.45
N LEU A 141 10.84 -23.21 17.28
CA LEU A 141 10.18 -24.05 18.31
C LEU A 141 10.99 -25.27 18.71
#